data_AF-A0A7C4BBF0-F1
#
_entry.id   AF-A0A7C4BBF0-F1
#
_cell.length_a   1.000
_cell.length_b   1.000
_cell.length_c   1.000
_cell.angle_alpha   90.00
_cell.angle_beta   90.00
_cell.angle_gamma   90.00
#
_symmetry.space_group_name_H-M   'P 1'
#
loop_
_entity.id
_entity.type
_entity.pdbx_description
1 polymer ?
#
loop_
_entity_poly.entity_id
_entity_poly.type
_entity_poly.pdbx_seq_one_letter_code
_entity_poly.pdbx_strand_id
1 'polypeptide(L)'
;MKSKLVRELNRLVKAYSAEEEKEEKVRRAIEEKRKVVEEAKKLLSLYRTLLLLDASNIPSNYVTILRKHLEGIGVVRLFKNNLLKLAMKELGMKNLDEFSKYLQGTNIAVFMNLNPFEAKMLLDRIKVPWRAKPGDKVEHEIVVSPMKTDVKPGPMMSLFSKLKVPIQVRDGVIWIAKEATIARPGDVVTPELASLFDRLGVEPKILKPIIKVAYERGVVIPGNSLTLDLEMYRKEFTEAVLKAVNIASELVIPDPMVLKSSLLKAYTRALRVATEAGVLTKETSTMVLASAVSRAYALALMLIAKSPEVAQYLQIAMPIAMAPTTTEQQTTQKAEERKEEEEEKKEEVSEEQLAEGLAALFG
;
A
#
# COMPACT_ATOMS: atom_id res chain seq x y z
N MET A 1 -38.74 -71.42 -21.23
CA MET A 1 -38.47 -70.33 -22.21
C MET A 1 -39.01 -68.96 -21.78
N LYS A 2 -40.23 -68.84 -21.23
CA LYS A 2 -40.85 -67.53 -20.88
C LYS A 2 -40.09 -66.67 -19.84
N SER A 3 -39.41 -67.25 -18.85
CA SER A 3 -38.73 -66.46 -17.79
C SER A 3 -37.43 -65.77 -18.25
N LYS A 4 -36.73 -66.32 -19.24
CA LYS A 4 -35.54 -65.67 -19.85
C LYS A 4 -35.94 -64.45 -20.68
N LEU A 5 -36.99 -64.60 -21.51
CA LEU A 5 -37.54 -63.50 -22.32
C LEU A 5 -38.05 -62.34 -21.47
N VAL A 6 -38.75 -62.60 -20.35
CA VAL A 6 -39.23 -61.53 -19.45
C VAL A 6 -38.06 -60.80 -18.78
N ARG A 7 -36.96 -61.50 -18.44
CA ARG A 7 -35.74 -60.86 -17.91
C ARG A 7 -35.02 -60.01 -18.95
N GLU A 8 -34.96 -60.47 -20.20
CA GLU A 8 -34.39 -59.69 -21.32
C GLU A 8 -35.24 -58.47 -21.64
N LEU A 9 -36.57 -58.62 -21.68
CA LEU A 9 -37.49 -57.51 -21.90
C LEU A 9 -37.37 -56.46 -20.78
N ASN A 10 -37.33 -56.88 -19.51
CA ASN A 10 -37.12 -55.95 -18.40
C ASN A 10 -35.74 -55.30 -18.43
N ARG A 11 -34.68 -55.97 -18.93
CA ARG A 11 -33.37 -55.35 -19.14
C ARG A 11 -33.40 -54.30 -20.23
N LEU A 12 -34.05 -54.59 -21.36
CA LEU A 12 -34.18 -53.66 -22.49
C LEU A 12 -35.03 -52.45 -22.10
N VAL A 13 -36.15 -52.64 -21.39
CA VAL A 13 -36.99 -51.53 -20.89
C VAL A 13 -36.19 -50.65 -19.93
N LYS A 14 -35.39 -51.23 -19.03
CA LYS A 14 -34.53 -50.47 -18.10
C LYS A 14 -33.40 -49.72 -18.82
N ALA A 15 -32.88 -50.27 -19.92
CA ALA A 15 -31.87 -49.61 -20.74
C ALA A 15 -32.47 -48.44 -21.52
N TYR A 16 -33.65 -48.63 -22.12
CA TYR A 16 -34.37 -47.60 -22.87
C TYR A 16 -34.82 -46.43 -21.96
N SER A 17 -35.36 -46.73 -20.78
CA SER A 17 -35.72 -45.69 -19.81
C SER A 17 -34.50 -44.91 -19.29
N ALA A 18 -33.35 -45.58 -19.16
CA ALA A 18 -32.10 -44.92 -18.78
C ALA A 18 -31.51 -44.07 -19.91
N GLU A 19 -31.79 -44.39 -21.17
CA GLU A 19 -31.44 -43.57 -22.34
C GLU A 19 -32.32 -42.33 -22.44
N GLU A 20 -33.65 -42.46 -22.25
CA GLU A 20 -34.57 -41.32 -22.21
C GLU A 20 -34.23 -40.35 -21.06
N GLU A 21 -33.96 -40.86 -19.85
CA GLU A 21 -33.52 -40.01 -18.74
C GLU A 21 -32.19 -39.30 -19.02
N LYS A 22 -31.27 -39.93 -19.75
CA LYS A 22 -30.01 -39.31 -20.16
C LYS A 22 -30.26 -38.22 -21.21
N GLU A 23 -31.09 -38.48 -22.21
CA GLU A 23 -31.46 -37.47 -23.21
C GLU A 23 -32.16 -36.27 -22.58
N GLU A 24 -33.08 -36.50 -21.65
CA GLU A 24 -33.80 -35.42 -20.97
C GLU A 24 -32.85 -34.57 -20.11
N LYS A 25 -31.91 -35.22 -19.38
CA LYS A 25 -30.84 -34.53 -18.65
C LYS A 25 -29.94 -33.70 -19.58
N VAL A 26 -29.61 -34.23 -20.76
CA VAL A 26 -28.82 -33.51 -21.77
C VAL A 26 -29.58 -32.30 -22.30
N ARG A 27 -30.88 -32.44 -22.62
CA ARG A 27 -31.74 -31.33 -23.08
C ARG A 27 -31.83 -30.22 -22.02
N ARG A 28 -32.09 -30.57 -20.76
CA ARG A 28 -32.12 -29.60 -19.64
C ARG A 28 -30.77 -28.88 -19.48
N ALA A 29 -29.66 -29.62 -19.54
CA ALA A 29 -28.32 -29.02 -19.45
C ALA A 29 -27.98 -28.10 -20.64
N ILE A 30 -28.50 -28.38 -21.85
CA ILE A 30 -28.35 -27.48 -23.01
C ILE A 30 -29.14 -26.19 -22.79
N GLU A 31 -30.37 -26.31 -22.28
CA GLU A 31 -31.22 -25.16 -22.02
C GLU A 31 -30.65 -24.24 -20.92
N GLU A 32 -30.13 -24.81 -19.84
CA GLU A 32 -29.41 -24.06 -18.80
C GLU A 32 -28.18 -23.34 -19.35
N LYS A 33 -27.37 -24.02 -20.17
CA LYS A 33 -26.20 -23.40 -20.82
C LYS A 33 -26.61 -22.25 -21.74
N ARG A 34 -27.72 -22.39 -22.46
CA ARG A 34 -28.26 -21.34 -23.33
C ARG A 34 -28.69 -20.11 -22.51
N LYS A 35 -29.39 -20.32 -21.39
CA LYS A 35 -29.78 -19.24 -20.46
C LYS A 35 -28.55 -18.49 -19.92
N VAL A 36 -27.49 -19.21 -19.56
CA VAL A 36 -26.22 -18.61 -19.08
C VAL A 36 -25.54 -17.78 -20.17
N VAL A 37 -25.56 -18.25 -21.42
CA VAL A 37 -25.00 -17.50 -22.57
C VAL A 37 -25.81 -16.23 -22.83
N GLU A 38 -27.14 -16.30 -22.75
CA GLU A 38 -28.01 -15.13 -22.88
C GLU A 38 -27.80 -14.11 -21.75
N GLU A 39 -27.62 -14.57 -20.51
CA GLU A 39 -27.26 -13.69 -19.38
C GLU A 39 -25.91 -13.01 -19.62
N ALA A 40 -24.89 -13.77 -20.05
CA ALA A 40 -23.58 -13.22 -20.38
C ALA A 40 -23.68 -12.16 -21.47
N LYS A 41 -24.50 -12.38 -22.52
CA LYS A 41 -24.73 -11.39 -23.58
C LYS A 41 -25.36 -10.11 -23.06
N LYS A 42 -26.37 -10.22 -22.18
CA LYS A 42 -27.02 -9.06 -21.56
C LYS A 42 -26.01 -8.23 -20.78
N LEU A 43 -25.18 -8.88 -19.95
CA LEU A 43 -24.15 -8.18 -19.18
C LEU A 43 -23.07 -7.55 -20.07
N LEU A 44 -22.61 -8.26 -21.10
CA LEU A 44 -21.64 -7.75 -22.07
C LEU A 44 -22.17 -6.54 -22.88
N SER A 45 -23.49 -6.43 -23.04
CA SER A 45 -24.12 -5.31 -23.75
C SER A 45 -24.42 -4.12 -22.83
N LEU A 46 -24.75 -4.39 -21.56
CA LEU A 46 -25.05 -3.38 -20.55
C LEU A 46 -23.80 -2.67 -20.03
N TYR A 47 -22.68 -3.40 -19.92
CA TYR A 47 -21.45 -2.88 -19.33
C TYR A 47 -20.39 -2.56 -20.37
N ARG A 48 -19.74 -1.40 -20.20
CA ARG A 48 -18.68 -0.93 -21.10
C ARG A 48 -17.39 -1.74 -20.99
N THR A 49 -17.06 -2.18 -19.77
CA THR A 49 -15.77 -2.79 -19.44
C THR A 49 -15.98 -4.16 -18.83
N LEU A 50 -15.20 -5.12 -19.30
CA LEU A 50 -15.10 -6.46 -18.74
C LEU A 50 -13.69 -6.66 -18.18
N LEU A 51 -13.59 -7.12 -16.93
CA LEU A 51 -12.35 -7.56 -16.32
C LEU A 51 -12.40 -9.05 -16.03
N LEU A 52 -11.32 -9.75 -16.35
CA LEU A 52 -11.13 -11.15 -16.02
C LEU A 52 -10.16 -11.26 -14.84
N LEU A 53 -10.67 -11.75 -13.71
CA LEU A 53 -9.88 -12.02 -12.51
C LEU A 53 -9.44 -13.49 -12.46
N ASP A 54 -8.24 -13.74 -11.97
CA ASP A 54 -7.80 -15.09 -11.61
C ASP A 54 -8.44 -15.54 -10.30
N ALA A 55 -9.08 -16.70 -10.31
CA ALA A 55 -9.72 -17.29 -9.14
C ALA A 55 -9.07 -18.58 -8.66
N SER A 56 -7.88 -18.92 -9.17
CA SER A 56 -7.22 -20.22 -8.90
C SER A 56 -6.91 -20.46 -7.41
N ASN A 57 -6.59 -19.41 -6.64
CA ASN A 57 -6.32 -19.51 -5.20
C ASN A 57 -7.34 -18.73 -4.34
N ILE A 58 -8.56 -18.54 -4.87
CA ILE A 58 -9.59 -17.73 -4.23
C ILE A 58 -10.69 -18.65 -3.66
N PRO A 59 -10.96 -18.60 -2.34
CA PRO A 59 -12.08 -19.32 -1.74
C PRO A 59 -13.44 -18.83 -2.22
N SER A 60 -14.45 -19.69 -2.26
CA SER A 60 -15.81 -19.32 -2.68
C SER A 60 -16.42 -18.16 -1.89
N ASN A 61 -16.13 -18.09 -0.58
CA ASN A 61 -16.59 -17.01 0.30
C ASN A 61 -16.03 -15.65 -0.11
N TYR A 62 -14.81 -15.60 -0.63
CA TYR A 62 -14.20 -14.36 -1.11
C TYR A 62 -14.97 -13.78 -2.29
N VAL A 63 -15.52 -14.62 -3.19
CA VAL A 63 -16.36 -14.13 -4.30
C VAL A 63 -17.60 -13.40 -3.77
N THR A 64 -18.21 -13.91 -2.71
CA THR A 64 -19.37 -13.27 -2.07
C THR A 64 -18.98 -11.94 -1.43
N ILE A 65 -17.81 -11.87 -0.78
CA ILE A 65 -17.27 -10.62 -0.23
C ILE A 65 -16.99 -9.61 -1.35
N LEU A 66 -16.35 -10.07 -2.44
CA LEU A 66 -16.06 -9.24 -3.61
C LEU A 66 -17.33 -8.68 -4.26
N ARG A 67 -18.42 -9.47 -4.30
CA ARG A 67 -19.74 -8.99 -4.75
C ARG A 67 -20.27 -7.86 -3.88
N LYS A 68 -20.16 -7.97 -2.56
CA LYS A 68 -20.60 -6.91 -1.63
C LYS A 68 -19.80 -5.64 -1.80
N HIS A 69 -18.47 -5.74 -1.97
CA HIS A 69 -17.62 -4.56 -2.18
C HIS A 69 -17.86 -3.87 -3.52
N LEU A 70 -18.31 -4.61 -4.53
CA LEU A 70 -18.59 -4.07 -5.86
C LEU A 70 -20.07 -3.78 -6.09
N GLU A 71 -20.90 -3.94 -5.06
CA GLU A 71 -22.33 -3.67 -5.12
C GLU A 71 -22.58 -2.21 -5.50
N GLY A 72 -23.47 -1.97 -6.48
CA GLY A 72 -23.75 -0.65 -7.03
C GLY A 72 -22.74 -0.12 -8.06
N ILE A 73 -21.51 -0.65 -8.10
CA ILE A 73 -20.45 -0.19 -9.03
C ILE A 73 -20.29 -1.14 -10.21
N GLY A 74 -20.41 -2.45 -9.97
CA GLY A 74 -20.22 -3.49 -10.98
C GLY A 74 -20.87 -4.81 -10.60
N VAL A 75 -20.90 -5.73 -11.56
CA VAL A 75 -21.48 -7.06 -11.37
C VAL A 75 -20.40 -8.12 -11.49
N VAL A 76 -20.30 -8.98 -10.47
CA VAL A 76 -19.36 -10.11 -10.44
C VAL A 76 -20.09 -11.41 -10.70
N ARG A 77 -19.76 -12.07 -11.82
CA ARG A 77 -20.35 -13.35 -12.21
C ARG A 77 -19.27 -14.36 -12.59
N LEU A 78 -19.49 -15.61 -12.22
CA LEU A 78 -18.65 -16.72 -12.66
C LEU A 78 -19.27 -17.31 -13.93
N PHE A 79 -18.47 -17.36 -14.99
CA PHE A 79 -18.84 -18.02 -16.23
C PHE A 79 -17.85 -19.13 -16.54
N LYS A 80 -18.35 -20.21 -17.14
CA LYS A 80 -17.45 -21.19 -17.78
C LYS A 80 -16.77 -20.51 -18.96
N ASN A 81 -15.45 -20.68 -19.08
CA ASN A 81 -14.63 -20.04 -20.12
C ASN A 81 -15.21 -20.25 -21.52
N ASN A 82 -15.69 -21.47 -21.83
CA ASN A 82 -16.30 -21.79 -23.12
C ASN A 82 -17.62 -21.04 -23.39
N LEU A 83 -18.45 -20.84 -22.35
CA LEU A 83 -19.73 -20.12 -22.49
C LEU A 83 -19.50 -18.62 -22.66
N LEU A 84 -18.53 -18.06 -21.93
CA LEU A 84 -18.16 -16.66 -22.09
C LEU A 84 -17.57 -16.39 -23.48
N LYS A 85 -16.68 -17.26 -23.95
CA LYS A 85 -16.12 -17.20 -25.31
C LYS A 85 -17.21 -17.28 -26.38
N LEU A 86 -18.19 -18.17 -26.21
CA LEU A 86 -19.33 -18.28 -27.13
C LEU A 86 -20.18 -17.01 -27.14
N ALA A 87 -20.52 -16.47 -25.97
CA ALA A 87 -21.31 -15.24 -25.85
C ALA A 87 -20.64 -14.04 -26.55
N MET A 88 -19.32 -13.89 -26.38
CA MET A 88 -18.57 -12.82 -27.02
C MET A 88 -18.45 -13.01 -28.54
N LYS A 89 -18.30 -14.26 -29.01
CA LYS A 89 -18.25 -14.59 -30.44
C LYS A 89 -19.58 -14.26 -31.12
N GLU A 90 -20.70 -14.60 -30.48
CA GLU A 90 -22.04 -14.30 -30.99
C GLU A 90 -22.36 -12.81 -30.99
N LEU A 91 -21.74 -12.02 -30.12
CA LEU A 91 -21.82 -10.54 -30.12
C LEU A 91 -20.89 -9.88 -31.15
N GLY A 92 -20.05 -10.64 -31.86
CA GLY A 92 -19.12 -10.09 -32.84
C GLY A 92 -18.06 -9.17 -32.22
N MET A 93 -17.63 -9.44 -30.99
CA MET A 93 -16.61 -8.64 -30.32
C MET A 93 -15.26 -8.71 -31.06
N LYS A 94 -14.60 -7.54 -31.18
CA LYS A 94 -13.28 -7.42 -31.82
C LYS A 94 -12.19 -8.01 -30.92
N ASN A 95 -11.09 -8.49 -31.51
CA ASN A 95 -9.91 -9.03 -30.82
C ASN A 95 -10.18 -10.19 -29.85
N LEU A 96 -11.16 -11.03 -30.20
CA LEU A 96 -11.54 -12.20 -29.40
C LEU A 96 -10.41 -13.24 -29.26
N ASP A 97 -9.57 -13.35 -30.28
CA ASP A 97 -8.47 -14.32 -30.31
C ASP A 97 -7.39 -14.00 -29.27
N GLU A 98 -7.12 -12.71 -29.06
CA GLU A 98 -6.21 -12.24 -28.01
C GLU A 98 -6.82 -12.48 -26.63
N PHE A 99 -8.08 -12.11 -26.44
CA PHE A 99 -8.79 -12.31 -25.17
C PHE A 99 -8.89 -13.80 -24.80
N SER A 100 -9.11 -14.68 -25.78
CA SER A 100 -9.25 -16.12 -25.58
C SER A 100 -8.00 -16.78 -24.98
N LYS A 101 -6.81 -16.20 -25.18
CA LYS A 101 -5.55 -16.71 -24.59
C LYS A 101 -5.57 -16.62 -23.07
N TYR A 102 -6.26 -15.62 -22.52
CA TYR A 102 -6.34 -15.37 -21.08
C TYR A 102 -7.46 -16.15 -20.37
N LEU A 103 -8.35 -16.81 -21.13
CA LEU A 103 -9.45 -17.65 -20.61
C LEU A 103 -8.97 -19.04 -20.14
N GLN A 104 -7.80 -19.11 -19.49
CA GLN A 104 -7.23 -20.33 -18.93
C GLN A 104 -7.40 -20.36 -17.39
N GLY A 105 -7.71 -21.55 -16.86
CA GLY A 105 -7.96 -21.75 -15.42
C GLY A 105 -9.34 -21.27 -14.96
N THR A 106 -9.49 -21.15 -13.64
CA THR A 106 -10.73 -20.65 -13.02
C THR A 106 -10.72 -19.13 -13.06
N ASN A 107 -11.70 -18.55 -13.76
CA ASN A 107 -11.79 -17.12 -13.95
C ASN A 107 -13.10 -16.56 -13.40
N ILE A 108 -13.04 -15.35 -12.87
CA ILE A 108 -14.21 -14.57 -12.47
C ILE A 108 -14.33 -13.39 -13.44
N ALA A 109 -15.53 -13.18 -13.98
CA ALA A 109 -15.82 -12.04 -14.85
C ALA A 109 -16.44 -10.91 -14.00
N VAL A 110 -15.86 -9.72 -14.11
CA VAL A 110 -16.36 -8.50 -13.47
C VAL A 110 -16.76 -7.52 -14.56
N PHE A 111 -18.00 -7.08 -14.52
CA PHE A 111 -18.59 -6.16 -15.48
C PHE A 111 -18.78 -4.80 -14.82
N MET A 112 -18.22 -3.75 -15.41
CA MET A 112 -18.25 -2.39 -14.83
C MET A 112 -18.45 -1.34 -15.94
N ASN A 113 -18.99 -0.18 -15.56
CA ASN A 113 -19.13 0.98 -16.43
C ASN A 113 -18.01 2.02 -16.25
N LEU A 114 -16.90 1.60 -15.65
CA LEU A 114 -15.73 2.43 -15.40
C LEU A 114 -14.62 2.13 -16.40
N ASN A 115 -13.65 3.04 -16.50
CA ASN A 115 -12.44 2.81 -17.27
C ASN A 115 -11.68 1.59 -16.69
N PRO A 116 -11.09 0.69 -17.51
CA PRO A 116 -10.27 -0.43 -17.05
C PRO A 116 -9.22 -0.06 -16.00
N PHE A 117 -8.58 1.08 -16.16
CA PHE A 117 -7.55 1.59 -15.25
C PHE A 117 -8.12 2.00 -13.89
N GLU A 118 -9.26 2.71 -13.89
CA GLU A 118 -9.98 3.06 -12.67
C GLU A 118 -10.52 1.79 -11.96
N ALA A 119 -11.04 0.84 -12.74
CA ALA A 119 -11.51 -0.44 -12.22
C ALA A 119 -10.36 -1.24 -11.56
N LYS A 120 -9.16 -1.24 -12.16
CA LYS A 120 -7.95 -1.82 -11.55
C LYS A 120 -7.62 -1.15 -10.22
N MET A 121 -7.61 0.19 -10.19
CA MET A 121 -7.33 0.94 -8.96
C MET A 121 -8.36 0.65 -7.86
N LEU A 122 -9.64 0.53 -8.20
CA LEU A 122 -10.69 0.17 -7.24
C LEU A 122 -10.48 -1.25 -6.70
N LEU A 123 -10.20 -2.21 -7.58
CA LEU A 123 -9.95 -3.60 -7.20
C LEU A 123 -8.69 -3.75 -6.33
N ASP A 124 -7.63 -2.99 -6.59
CA ASP A 124 -6.39 -3.01 -5.78
C ASP A 124 -6.55 -2.43 -4.38
N ARG A 125 -7.54 -1.55 -4.19
CA ARG A 125 -7.92 -1.04 -2.85
C ARG A 125 -8.64 -2.10 -2.03
N ILE A 126 -9.30 -3.08 -2.66
CA ILE A 126 -10.00 -4.16 -1.96
C ILE A 126 -8.95 -5.16 -1.46
N LYS A 127 -8.58 -4.99 -0.19
CA LYS A 127 -7.72 -5.90 0.55
C LYS A 127 -8.56 -6.62 1.59
N VAL A 128 -8.74 -7.93 1.43
CA VAL A 128 -9.50 -8.74 2.39
C VAL A 128 -8.49 -9.55 3.20
N PRO A 129 -8.40 -9.34 4.53
CA PRO A 129 -7.60 -10.20 5.39
C PRO A 129 -8.18 -11.62 5.37
N TRP A 130 -7.30 -12.61 5.44
CA TRP A 130 -7.64 -14.02 5.35
C TRP A 130 -6.71 -14.89 6.18
N ARG A 131 -7.24 -16.04 6.57
CA ARG A 131 -6.50 -17.07 7.31
C ARG A 131 -5.42 -17.70 6.43
N ALA A 132 -4.18 -17.80 6.93
CA ALA A 132 -3.12 -18.51 6.22
C ALA A 132 -3.28 -20.02 6.38
N LYS A 133 -2.96 -20.76 5.31
CA LYS A 133 -2.78 -22.21 5.39
C LYS A 133 -1.33 -22.53 5.75
N PRO A 134 -1.06 -23.69 6.36
CA PRO A 134 0.32 -24.15 6.55
C PRO A 134 1.08 -24.16 5.21
N GLY A 135 2.27 -23.57 5.19
CA GLY A 135 3.09 -23.41 3.99
C GLY A 135 2.89 -22.10 3.22
N ASP A 136 1.88 -21.30 3.55
CA ASP A 136 1.76 -19.94 3.03
C ASP A 136 2.85 -19.03 3.62
N LYS A 137 3.23 -17.98 2.88
CA LYS A 137 4.14 -16.93 3.36
C LYS A 137 3.35 -15.76 3.95
N VAL A 138 3.90 -15.18 5.00
CA VAL A 138 3.34 -13.98 5.64
C VAL A 138 3.67 -12.74 4.79
N GLU A 139 2.65 -11.92 4.47
CA GLU A 139 2.83 -10.73 3.60
C GLU A 139 3.19 -9.46 4.37
N HIS A 140 2.80 -9.36 5.63
CA HIS A 140 3.00 -8.19 6.48
C HIS A 140 3.41 -8.63 7.88
N GLU A 141 4.07 -7.76 8.63
CA GLU A 141 4.45 -8.08 10.01
C GLU A 141 3.18 -8.27 10.86
N ILE A 142 3.15 -9.36 11.62
CA ILE A 142 2.01 -9.70 12.47
C ILE A 142 2.40 -9.47 13.90
N VAL A 143 1.84 -8.40 14.44
CA VAL A 143 2.01 -8.01 15.83
C VAL A 143 0.69 -8.27 16.53
N VAL A 144 0.76 -8.93 17.69
CA VAL A 144 -0.43 -9.17 18.52
C VAL A 144 -0.35 -8.33 19.77
N SER A 145 -1.35 -7.48 19.93
CA SER A 145 -1.49 -6.59 21.08
C SER A 145 -1.97 -7.36 22.33
N PRO A 146 -1.76 -6.82 23.54
CA PRO A 146 -2.28 -7.40 24.78
C PRO A 146 -3.80 -7.54 24.72
N MET A 147 -4.28 -8.78 24.76
CA MET A 147 -5.71 -9.10 24.63
C MET A 147 -6.06 -10.34 25.44
N LYS A 148 -7.30 -10.39 25.96
CA LYS A 148 -7.91 -11.60 26.50
C LYS A 148 -8.21 -12.55 25.34
N THR A 149 -7.63 -13.74 25.34
CA THR A 149 -7.93 -14.75 24.32
C THR A 149 -9.13 -15.60 24.76
N ASP A 150 -9.67 -16.44 23.88
CA ASP A 150 -10.70 -17.46 24.23
C ASP A 150 -10.08 -18.85 24.49
N VAL A 151 -8.75 -18.90 24.68
CA VAL A 151 -8.00 -20.15 24.76
C VAL A 151 -7.83 -20.59 26.21
N LYS A 152 -8.32 -21.79 26.54
CA LYS A 152 -8.15 -22.39 27.87
C LYS A 152 -6.68 -22.81 28.11
N PRO A 153 -6.19 -22.71 29.36
CA PRO A 153 -4.86 -23.18 29.73
C PRO A 153 -4.73 -24.70 29.50
N GLY A 154 -3.60 -25.13 28.94
CA GLY A 154 -3.38 -26.50 28.49
C GLY A 154 -2.20 -26.61 27.51
N PRO A 155 -2.20 -27.57 26.55
CA PRO A 155 -1.08 -27.78 25.61
C PRO A 155 -0.79 -26.56 24.73
N MET A 156 -1.74 -25.62 24.62
CA MET A 156 -1.56 -24.35 23.92
C MET A 156 -0.52 -23.44 24.60
N MET A 157 -0.33 -23.52 25.92
CA MET A 157 0.67 -22.71 26.62
C MET A 157 2.09 -22.98 26.10
N SER A 158 2.38 -24.24 25.77
CA SER A 158 3.64 -24.64 25.15
C SER A 158 3.81 -24.02 23.75
N LEU A 159 2.73 -23.85 22.98
CA LEU A 159 2.77 -23.20 21.66
C LEU A 159 3.04 -21.70 21.78
N PHE A 160 2.36 -20.99 22.69
CA PHE A 160 2.64 -19.58 22.96
C PHE A 160 4.08 -19.34 23.42
N SER A 161 4.61 -20.23 24.28
CA SER A 161 5.99 -20.17 24.74
C SER A 161 7.01 -20.40 23.61
N LYS A 162 6.78 -21.43 22.76
CA LYS A 162 7.61 -21.68 21.56
C LYS A 162 7.67 -20.48 20.62
N LEU A 163 6.55 -19.80 20.45
CA LEU A 163 6.41 -18.63 19.58
C LEU A 163 6.79 -17.31 20.26
N LYS A 164 7.40 -17.38 21.46
CA LYS A 164 7.89 -16.22 22.23
C LYS A 164 6.82 -15.16 22.52
N VAL A 165 5.56 -15.57 22.63
CA VAL A 165 4.46 -14.67 23.00
C VAL A 165 4.31 -14.67 24.52
N PRO A 166 4.50 -13.53 25.21
CA PRO A 166 4.37 -13.45 26.66
C PRO A 166 2.89 -13.55 27.06
N ILE A 167 2.56 -14.58 27.85
CA ILE A 167 1.19 -14.87 28.29
C ILE A 167 1.06 -14.90 29.82
N GLN A 168 -0.13 -14.59 30.32
CA GLN A 168 -0.55 -14.73 31.72
C GLN A 168 -1.88 -15.50 31.78
N VAL A 169 -2.08 -16.34 32.79
CA VAL A 169 -3.36 -17.01 33.00
C VAL A 169 -4.20 -16.18 33.97
N ARG A 170 -5.38 -15.74 33.54
CA ARG A 170 -6.36 -15.04 34.39
C ARG A 170 -7.76 -15.58 34.11
N ASP A 171 -8.56 -15.80 35.14
CA ASP A 171 -9.93 -16.28 35.05
C ASP A 171 -10.11 -17.59 34.26
N GLY A 172 -9.11 -18.48 34.33
CA GLY A 172 -9.15 -19.76 33.61
C GLY A 172 -8.96 -19.63 32.09
N VAL A 173 -8.45 -18.50 31.59
CA VAL A 173 -8.18 -18.24 30.18
C VAL A 173 -6.79 -17.61 29.99
N ILE A 174 -6.18 -17.80 28.82
CA ILE A 174 -4.86 -17.23 28.49
C ILE A 174 -5.04 -15.76 28.08
N TRP A 175 -4.23 -14.87 28.66
CA TRP A 175 -4.14 -13.45 28.33
C TRP A 175 -2.77 -13.15 27.75
N ILE A 176 -2.72 -12.35 26.68
CA ILE A 176 -1.46 -11.87 26.13
C ILE A 176 -1.01 -10.68 26.97
N ALA A 177 0.16 -10.79 27.61
CA ALA A 177 0.62 -9.85 28.62
C ALA A 177 1.28 -8.60 28.03
N LYS A 178 2.00 -8.76 26.92
CA LYS A 178 2.69 -7.68 26.21
C LYS A 178 2.56 -7.88 24.71
N GLU A 179 2.70 -6.79 23.98
CA GLU A 179 2.77 -6.82 22.53
C GLU A 179 3.97 -7.67 22.07
N ALA A 180 3.72 -8.55 21.11
CA ALA A 180 4.77 -9.41 20.55
C ALA A 180 4.57 -9.63 19.05
N THR A 181 5.67 -9.54 18.30
CA THR A 181 5.71 -9.92 16.89
C THR A 181 5.76 -11.44 16.78
N ILE A 182 4.75 -12.04 16.16
CA ILE A 182 4.64 -13.49 15.99
C ILE A 182 5.30 -13.95 14.68
N ALA A 183 5.17 -13.16 13.62
CA ALA A 183 5.76 -13.48 12.32
C ALA A 183 6.16 -12.20 11.58
N ARG A 184 7.27 -12.28 10.85
CA ARG A 184 7.77 -11.21 9.99
C ARG A 184 7.37 -11.47 8.53
N PRO A 185 7.38 -10.42 7.68
CA PRO A 185 7.15 -10.59 6.25
C PRO A 185 8.13 -11.62 5.66
N GLY A 186 7.61 -12.60 4.94
CA GLY A 186 8.40 -13.66 4.29
C GLY A 186 8.54 -14.96 5.09
N ASP A 187 8.16 -14.98 6.38
CA ASP A 187 8.17 -16.20 7.18
C ASP A 187 7.14 -17.21 6.66
N VAL A 188 7.50 -18.49 6.69
CA VAL A 188 6.61 -19.59 6.28
C VAL A 188 5.74 -19.99 7.47
N VAL A 189 4.44 -20.02 7.26
CA VAL A 189 3.47 -20.40 8.30
C VAL A 189 3.57 -21.90 8.58
N THR A 190 4.03 -22.26 9.77
CA THR A 190 4.02 -23.66 10.25
C THR A 190 2.60 -24.08 10.68
N PRO A 191 2.27 -25.38 10.73
CA PRO A 191 0.97 -25.85 11.20
C PRO A 191 0.61 -25.38 12.62
N GLU A 192 1.60 -25.32 13.51
CA GLU A 192 1.47 -24.79 14.88
C GLU A 192 1.09 -23.31 14.86
N LEU A 193 1.75 -22.52 14.00
CA LEU A 193 1.51 -21.09 13.86
C LEU A 193 0.14 -20.77 13.22
N ALA A 194 -0.27 -21.53 12.19
CA ALA A 194 -1.60 -21.40 11.59
C ALA A 194 -2.71 -21.66 12.64
N SER A 195 -2.53 -22.71 13.45
CA SER A 195 -3.48 -23.04 14.53
C SER A 195 -3.55 -21.93 15.58
N LEU A 196 -2.43 -21.27 15.87
CA LEU A 196 -2.41 -20.11 16.77
C LEU A 196 -3.18 -18.92 16.17
N PHE A 197 -2.93 -18.58 14.90
CA PHE A 197 -3.62 -17.49 14.23
C PHE A 197 -5.14 -17.69 14.19
N ASP A 198 -5.59 -18.91 13.89
CA ASP A 198 -7.02 -19.26 13.89
C ASP A 198 -7.69 -19.05 15.26
N ARG A 199 -6.96 -19.30 16.35
CA ARG A 199 -7.46 -19.14 17.73
C ARG A 199 -7.40 -17.71 18.22
N LEU A 200 -6.41 -16.94 17.76
CA LEU A 200 -6.29 -15.51 18.06
C LEU A 200 -7.20 -14.64 17.18
N GLY A 201 -7.81 -15.21 16.13
CA GLY A 201 -8.60 -14.46 15.16
C GLY A 201 -7.75 -13.52 14.29
N VAL A 202 -6.45 -13.80 14.18
CA VAL A 202 -5.51 -12.97 13.42
C VAL A 202 -5.40 -13.55 12.01
N GLU A 203 -5.51 -12.67 11.02
CA GLU A 203 -5.57 -13.05 9.61
C GLU A 203 -4.29 -12.62 8.87
N PRO A 204 -3.26 -13.49 8.81
CA PRO A 204 -1.93 -13.17 8.30
C PRO A 204 -1.84 -12.88 6.79
N LYS A 205 -2.81 -13.35 6.00
CA LYS A 205 -2.75 -13.35 4.53
C LYS A 205 -3.69 -12.28 4.00
N ILE A 206 -3.27 -11.51 3.00
CA ILE A 206 -4.14 -10.53 2.35
C ILE A 206 -4.52 -11.06 0.98
N LEU A 207 -5.80 -11.36 0.77
CA LEU A 207 -6.30 -11.74 -0.55
C LEU A 207 -6.60 -10.49 -1.38
N LYS A 208 -5.89 -10.36 -2.50
CA LYS A 208 -6.09 -9.29 -3.49
C LYS A 208 -6.63 -9.89 -4.79
N PRO A 209 -7.58 -9.21 -5.46
CA PRO A 209 -8.09 -9.67 -6.75
C PRO A 209 -7.04 -9.45 -7.84
N ILE A 210 -6.55 -10.52 -8.46
CA ILE A 210 -5.54 -10.45 -9.52
C ILE A 210 -6.24 -10.36 -10.88
N ILE A 211 -6.06 -9.25 -11.59
CA ILE A 211 -6.59 -9.07 -12.95
C ILE A 211 -5.66 -9.72 -13.96
N LYS A 212 -6.18 -10.65 -14.76
CA LYS A 212 -5.46 -11.25 -15.90
C LYS A 212 -5.52 -10.34 -17.12
N VAL A 213 -6.72 -9.88 -17.46
CA VAL A 213 -6.97 -9.09 -18.65
C VAL A 213 -8.20 -8.21 -18.46
N ALA A 214 -8.17 -7.01 -19.02
CA ALA A 214 -9.34 -6.17 -19.19
C ALA A 214 -9.68 -6.04 -20.67
N TYR A 215 -10.97 -5.94 -20.96
CA TYR A 215 -11.50 -5.74 -22.30
C TYR A 215 -12.41 -4.52 -22.29
N GLU A 216 -12.12 -3.56 -23.16
CA GLU A 216 -12.93 -2.36 -23.34
C GLU A 216 -13.03 -2.02 -24.83
N ARG A 217 -14.26 -1.97 -25.37
CA ARG A 217 -14.56 -1.50 -26.74
C ARG A 217 -13.68 -2.10 -27.85
N GLY A 218 -13.26 -3.36 -27.72
CA GLY A 218 -12.41 -4.04 -28.71
C GLY A 218 -10.92 -3.99 -28.42
N VAL A 219 -10.49 -3.31 -27.36
CA VAL A 219 -9.10 -3.30 -26.90
C VAL A 219 -8.94 -4.31 -25.77
N VAL A 220 -7.94 -5.18 -25.90
CA VAL A 220 -7.55 -6.16 -24.88
C VAL A 220 -6.32 -5.61 -24.18
N ILE A 221 -6.42 -5.38 -22.87
CA ILE A 221 -5.34 -4.81 -22.06
C ILE A 221 -4.90 -5.87 -21.05
N PRO A 222 -3.65 -6.36 -21.10
CA PRO A 222 -3.16 -7.35 -20.15
C PRO A 222 -2.98 -6.72 -18.76
N GLY A 223 -3.26 -7.48 -17.69
CA GLY A 223 -3.25 -7.01 -16.31
C GLY A 223 -1.99 -6.25 -15.88
N ASN A 224 -0.83 -6.63 -16.41
CA ASN A 224 0.46 -6.00 -16.14
C ASN A 224 0.57 -4.58 -16.70
N SER A 225 -0.19 -4.25 -17.75
CA SER A 225 -0.22 -2.90 -18.34
C SER A 225 -1.28 -2.01 -17.71
N LEU A 226 -2.15 -2.54 -16.84
CA LEU A 226 -3.17 -1.75 -16.14
C LEU A 226 -2.64 -1.04 -14.88
N THR A 227 -1.40 -1.32 -14.46
CA THR A 227 -0.80 -0.66 -13.31
C THR A 227 -0.34 0.75 -13.70
N LEU A 228 -1.08 1.77 -13.24
CA LEU A 228 -0.69 3.17 -13.35
C LEU A 228 -0.01 3.62 -12.07
N ASP A 229 1.25 4.06 -12.20
CA ASP A 229 1.94 4.77 -11.13
C ASP A 229 1.73 6.27 -11.29
N LEU A 230 0.69 6.80 -10.62
CA LEU A 230 0.35 8.22 -10.66
C LEU A 230 1.47 9.11 -10.09
N GLU A 231 2.31 8.60 -9.18
CA GLU A 231 3.41 9.37 -8.63
C GLU A 231 4.53 9.54 -9.64
N MET A 232 4.86 8.48 -10.38
CA MET A 232 5.83 8.53 -11.48
C MET A 232 5.42 9.59 -12.52
N TYR A 233 4.19 9.50 -13.05
CA TYR A 233 3.70 10.47 -14.03
C TYR A 233 3.68 11.90 -13.50
N ARG A 234 3.32 12.09 -12.23
CA ARG A 234 3.35 13.41 -11.59
C ARG A 234 4.77 13.97 -11.51
N LYS A 235 5.74 13.14 -11.16
CA LYS A 235 7.17 13.54 -11.12
C LYS A 235 7.66 13.90 -12.52
N GLU A 236 7.43 13.04 -13.51
CA GLU A 236 7.84 13.29 -14.90
C GLU A 236 7.23 14.58 -15.46
N PHE A 237 5.93 14.81 -15.22
CA PHE A 237 5.27 16.03 -15.65
C PHE A 237 5.83 17.27 -14.97
N THR A 238 6.06 17.19 -13.65
CA THR A 238 6.66 18.30 -12.88
C THR A 238 8.07 18.62 -13.40
N GLU A 239 8.88 17.59 -13.66
CA GLU A 239 10.22 17.75 -14.23
C GLU A 239 10.18 18.37 -15.63
N ALA A 240 9.26 17.93 -16.49
CA ALA A 240 9.10 18.48 -17.83
C ALA A 240 8.73 19.97 -17.77
N VAL A 241 7.81 20.35 -16.89
CA VAL A 241 7.44 21.76 -16.66
C VAL A 241 8.63 22.56 -16.14
N LEU A 242 9.37 22.04 -15.15
CA LEU A 242 10.55 22.73 -14.61
C LEU A 242 11.65 22.91 -15.67
N LYS A 243 11.89 21.88 -16.51
CA LYS A 243 12.83 21.96 -17.64
C LYS A 243 12.39 23.02 -18.64
N ALA A 244 11.10 23.05 -19.00
CA ALA A 244 10.55 24.05 -19.91
C ALA A 244 10.67 25.48 -19.36
N VAL A 245 10.32 25.70 -18.08
CA VAL A 245 10.46 27.00 -17.42
C VAL A 245 11.92 27.43 -17.33
N ASN A 246 12.84 26.50 -17.08
CA ASN A 246 14.27 26.80 -17.06
C ASN A 246 14.77 27.25 -18.44
N ILE A 247 14.41 26.53 -19.50
CA ILE A 247 14.77 26.91 -20.88
C ILE A 247 14.16 28.27 -21.24
N ALA A 248 12.88 28.47 -20.95
CA ALA A 248 12.18 29.73 -21.21
C ALA A 248 12.85 30.91 -20.47
N SER A 249 13.33 30.65 -19.25
CA SER A 249 14.00 31.65 -18.43
C SER A 249 15.41 31.99 -18.92
N GLU A 250 16.15 31.02 -19.46
CA GLU A 250 17.44 31.30 -20.12
C GLU A 250 17.26 32.05 -21.45
N LEU A 251 16.18 31.75 -22.19
CA LEU A 251 15.84 32.44 -23.45
C LEU A 251 15.16 33.80 -23.23
N VAL A 252 14.79 34.14 -22.00
CA VAL A 252 14.07 35.38 -21.64
C VAL A 252 12.80 35.55 -22.48
N ILE A 253 11.99 34.49 -22.57
CA ILE A 253 10.70 34.55 -23.26
C ILE A 253 9.82 35.61 -22.56
N PRO A 254 9.14 36.51 -23.31
CA PRO A 254 8.36 37.61 -22.76
C PRO A 254 7.01 37.13 -22.20
N ASP A 255 7.04 36.23 -21.23
CA ASP A 255 5.89 35.80 -20.44
C ASP A 255 6.01 36.36 -19.00
N PRO A 256 4.95 36.93 -18.40
CA PRO A 256 5.02 37.53 -17.07
C PRO A 256 5.54 36.61 -15.96
N MET A 257 5.26 35.30 -16.03
CA MET A 257 5.74 34.32 -15.06
C MET A 257 7.25 34.06 -15.24
N VAL A 258 7.69 33.94 -16.49
CA VAL A 258 9.09 33.69 -16.85
C VAL A 258 9.96 34.92 -16.61
N LEU A 259 9.46 36.13 -16.91
CA LEU A 259 10.19 37.39 -16.75
C LEU A 259 10.56 37.67 -15.30
N LYS A 260 9.65 37.43 -14.34
CA LYS A 260 9.96 37.58 -12.90
C LYS A 260 11.12 36.68 -12.47
N SER A 261 11.07 35.40 -12.88
CA SER A 261 12.14 34.45 -12.58
C SER A 261 13.47 34.84 -13.25
N SER A 262 13.40 35.29 -14.51
CA SER A 262 14.58 35.67 -15.30
C SER A 262 15.24 36.94 -14.78
N LEU A 263 14.46 37.94 -14.34
CA LEU A 263 14.99 39.16 -13.71
C LEU A 263 15.70 38.84 -12.39
N LEU A 264 15.10 38.00 -11.53
CA LEU A 264 15.73 37.57 -10.29
C LEU A 264 17.04 36.78 -10.56
N LYS A 265 17.02 35.88 -11.55
CA LYS A 265 18.23 35.16 -11.99
C LYS A 265 19.30 36.11 -12.54
N ALA A 266 18.92 37.09 -13.36
CA ALA A 266 19.85 38.07 -13.90
C ALA A 266 20.48 38.93 -12.79
N TYR A 267 19.66 39.42 -11.86
CA TYR A 267 20.13 40.22 -10.71
C TYR A 267 21.09 39.42 -9.83
N THR A 268 20.74 38.18 -9.47
CA THR A 268 21.61 37.31 -8.66
C THR A 268 22.91 36.93 -9.38
N ARG A 269 22.88 36.69 -10.70
CA ARG A 269 24.09 36.48 -11.51
C ARG A 269 24.96 37.72 -11.56
N ALA A 270 24.38 38.90 -11.77
CA ALA A 270 25.11 40.17 -11.77
C ALA A 270 25.77 40.46 -10.42
N LEU A 271 25.04 40.24 -9.31
CA LEU A 271 25.59 40.35 -7.95
C LEU A 271 26.76 39.39 -7.75
N ARG A 272 26.64 38.11 -8.16
CA ARG A 272 27.74 37.14 -8.06
C ARG A 272 28.98 37.59 -8.82
N VAL A 273 28.82 38.08 -10.04
CA VAL A 273 29.94 38.60 -10.85
C VAL A 273 30.55 39.83 -10.20
N ALA A 274 29.73 40.77 -9.73
CA ALA A 274 30.21 41.98 -9.04
C ALA A 274 30.96 41.65 -7.75
N THR A 275 30.49 40.67 -6.99
CA THR A 275 31.17 40.22 -5.76
C THR A 275 32.50 39.55 -6.05
N GLU A 276 32.58 38.74 -7.11
CA GLU A 276 33.84 38.09 -7.52
C GLU A 276 34.85 39.11 -8.07
N ALA A 277 34.37 40.09 -8.84
CA ALA A 277 35.19 41.16 -9.38
C ALA A 277 35.61 42.21 -8.33
N GLY A 278 35.08 42.13 -7.10
CA GLY A 278 35.42 43.07 -6.02
C GLY A 278 34.86 44.49 -6.23
N VAL A 279 33.79 44.65 -6.99
CA VAL A 279 33.19 45.96 -7.25
C VAL A 279 32.44 46.43 -6.00
N LEU A 280 32.93 47.50 -5.38
CA LEU A 280 32.36 48.07 -4.15
C LEU A 280 31.30 49.11 -4.48
N THR A 281 30.04 48.71 -4.30
CA THR A 281 28.88 49.62 -4.30
C THR A 281 28.17 49.53 -2.94
N LYS A 282 27.22 50.43 -2.70
CA LYS A 282 26.42 50.43 -1.46
C LYS A 282 25.73 49.07 -1.22
N GLU A 283 25.29 48.40 -2.29
CA GLU A 283 24.59 47.12 -2.24
C GLU A 283 25.54 45.90 -2.17
N THR A 284 26.72 45.98 -2.81
CA THR A 284 27.66 44.85 -2.89
C THR A 284 28.72 44.86 -1.78
N SER A 285 28.96 45.98 -1.11
CA SER A 285 30.01 46.15 -0.09
C SER A 285 29.98 45.09 1.01
N THR A 286 28.81 44.78 1.55
CA THR A 286 28.65 43.75 2.59
C THR A 286 28.98 42.36 2.07
N MET A 287 28.51 42.01 0.88
CA MET A 287 28.77 40.70 0.26
C MET A 287 30.23 40.52 -0.14
N VAL A 288 30.88 41.55 -0.69
CA VAL A 288 32.31 41.53 -1.05
C VAL A 288 33.17 41.34 0.20
N LEU A 289 32.91 42.12 1.26
CA LEU A 289 33.66 42.02 2.52
C LEU A 289 33.45 40.66 3.18
N ALA A 290 32.21 40.17 3.24
CA ALA A 290 31.90 38.85 3.78
C ALA A 290 32.63 37.74 2.98
N SER A 291 32.61 37.81 1.65
CA SER A 291 33.31 36.83 0.79
C SER A 291 34.83 36.88 0.99
N ALA A 292 35.42 38.07 1.07
CA ALA A 292 36.85 38.25 1.29
C ALA A 292 37.29 37.69 2.66
N VAL A 293 36.51 37.96 3.70
CA VAL A 293 36.74 37.44 5.06
C VAL A 293 36.64 35.92 5.08
N SER A 294 35.60 35.33 4.46
CA SER A 294 35.47 33.88 4.35
C SER A 294 36.63 33.23 3.58
N ARG A 295 37.11 33.85 2.50
CA ARG A 295 38.28 33.37 1.74
C ARG A 295 39.56 33.45 2.56
N ALA A 296 39.78 34.54 3.29
CA ALA A 296 40.92 34.70 4.18
C ALA A 296 40.95 33.61 5.25
N TYR A 297 39.80 33.26 5.85
CA TYR A 297 39.73 32.14 6.81
C TYR A 297 39.97 30.79 6.18
N ALA A 298 39.40 30.53 4.99
CA ALA A 298 39.64 29.27 4.30
C ALA A 298 41.13 29.06 4.01
N LEU A 299 41.83 30.11 3.55
CA LEU A 299 43.28 30.06 3.32
C LEU A 299 44.08 29.94 4.63
N ALA A 300 43.68 30.65 5.68
CA ALA A 300 44.31 30.54 6.99
C ALA A 300 44.22 29.10 7.55
N LEU A 301 43.05 28.46 7.43
CA LEU A 301 42.86 27.05 7.81
C LEU A 301 43.74 26.10 6.99
N MET A 302 43.85 26.31 5.68
CA MET A 302 44.73 25.50 4.82
C MET A 302 46.22 25.68 5.17
N LEU A 303 46.64 26.89 5.56
CA LEU A 303 48.01 27.18 5.98
C LEU A 303 48.34 26.54 7.34
N ILE A 304 47.42 26.62 8.29
CA ILE A 304 47.55 25.96 9.61
C ILE A 304 47.69 24.44 9.46
N ALA A 305 46.93 23.83 8.54
CA ALA A 305 47.02 22.40 8.26
C ALA A 305 48.37 21.97 7.66
N LYS A 306 49.07 22.88 6.95
CA LYS A 306 50.37 22.59 6.30
C LYS A 306 51.57 22.99 7.16
N SER A 307 51.41 23.95 8.08
CA SER A 307 52.47 24.43 8.96
C SER A 307 51.88 24.88 10.30
N PRO A 308 51.99 24.05 11.36
CA PRO A 308 51.30 24.31 12.65
C PRO A 308 51.87 25.49 13.44
N GLU A 309 53.05 26.00 13.08
CA GLU A 309 53.70 27.16 13.74
C GLU A 309 53.03 28.50 13.41
N VAL A 310 52.34 28.60 12.27
CA VAL A 310 51.68 29.84 11.82
C VAL A 310 50.35 30.07 12.55
N ALA A 311 49.80 29.03 13.19
CA ALA A 311 48.57 29.10 13.97
C ALA A 311 48.65 30.11 15.11
N GLN A 312 49.84 30.33 15.67
CA GLN A 312 50.04 31.21 16.83
C GLN A 312 50.01 32.71 16.46
N TYR A 313 50.30 33.04 15.19
CA TYR A 313 50.29 34.43 14.69
C TYR A 313 48.94 34.86 14.08
N LEU A 314 48.11 33.90 13.65
CA LEU A 314 46.80 34.17 13.04
C LEU A 314 45.63 34.29 14.04
N GLN A 315 45.88 34.03 15.33
CA GLN A 315 44.86 34.03 16.40
C GLN A 315 44.19 35.39 16.67
N ILE A 316 44.63 36.49 16.05
CA ILE A 316 44.12 37.83 16.34
C ILE A 316 43.01 38.27 15.37
N ALA A 317 42.68 37.49 14.33
CA ALA A 317 41.71 37.93 13.33
C ALA A 317 40.59 36.94 12.99
N MET A 318 40.27 35.95 13.84
CA MET A 318 39.03 35.18 13.68
C MET A 318 37.93 35.77 14.58
N PRO A 319 36.91 36.48 14.08
CA PRO A 319 35.68 36.66 14.82
C PRO A 319 35.10 35.26 14.98
N ILE A 320 34.90 34.90 16.23
CA ILE A 320 34.14 33.73 16.67
C ILE A 320 32.75 33.85 16.05
N ALA A 321 32.58 33.24 14.89
CA ALA A 321 31.30 32.86 14.34
C ALA A 321 31.48 31.44 13.82
N MET A 322 31.22 30.50 14.73
CA MET A 322 31.10 29.05 14.53
C MET A 322 32.42 28.26 14.51
N ALA A 323 33.07 28.20 15.66
CA ALA A 323 33.46 26.91 16.23
C ALA A 323 32.49 26.61 17.39
N PRO A 324 32.09 25.34 17.62
CA PRO A 324 31.16 24.99 18.69
C PRO A 324 31.81 25.36 20.01
N THR A 325 31.27 26.36 20.69
CA THR A 325 31.62 26.61 22.08
C THR A 325 31.23 25.39 22.88
N THR A 326 32.25 24.70 23.39
CA THR A 326 32.20 23.93 24.62
C THR A 326 31.72 24.86 25.74
N THR A 327 30.41 25.06 25.79
CA THR A 327 29.67 25.55 26.95
C THR A 327 28.87 24.36 27.49
N GLU A 328 29.59 23.31 27.86
CA GLU A 328 29.03 22.09 28.46
C GLU A 328 29.44 21.92 29.94
N GLN A 329 30.07 22.91 30.59
CA GLN A 329 30.45 22.78 32.00
C GLN A 329 30.07 23.96 32.92
N GLN A 330 29.29 24.94 32.46
CA GLN A 330 28.69 25.95 33.36
C GLN A 330 27.18 26.16 33.17
N THR A 331 26.56 25.39 32.27
CA THR A 331 25.11 25.37 32.04
C THR A 331 24.40 24.23 32.77
N THR A 332 25.13 23.26 33.31
CA THR A 332 24.56 22.13 34.06
C THR A 332 24.18 22.49 35.50
N GLN A 333 25.00 23.25 36.24
CA GLN A 333 24.68 23.55 37.64
C GLN A 333 23.56 24.59 37.83
N LYS A 334 23.36 25.51 36.87
CA LYS A 334 22.30 26.54 36.96
C LYS A 334 20.98 26.14 36.30
N ALA A 335 20.95 24.98 35.63
CA ALA A 335 19.74 24.38 35.07
C ALA A 335 19.19 23.23 35.95
N GLU A 336 20.01 22.65 36.85
CA GLU A 336 19.55 21.73 37.90
C GLU A 336 18.84 22.49 39.03
N GLU A 337 19.40 23.58 39.58
CA GLU A 337 18.72 24.40 40.62
C GLU A 337 17.40 25.03 40.15
N ARG A 338 17.28 25.33 38.85
CA ARG A 338 16.08 25.97 38.28
C ARG A 338 15.00 24.97 37.84
N LYS A 339 15.33 23.67 37.79
CA LYS A 339 14.35 22.60 37.53
C LYS A 339 13.82 21.99 38.83
N GLU A 340 14.63 21.90 39.88
CA GLU A 340 14.13 21.49 41.21
C GLU A 340 13.15 22.53 41.80
N GLU A 341 13.41 23.85 41.69
CA GLU A 341 12.45 24.88 42.13
C GLU A 341 11.16 24.97 41.27
N GLU A 342 11.17 24.43 40.05
CA GLU A 342 10.00 24.43 39.14
C GLU A 342 9.20 23.11 39.20
N GLU A 343 9.80 22.03 39.74
CA GLU A 343 9.11 20.79 40.11
C GLU A 343 8.44 20.89 41.50
N GLU A 344 9.08 21.48 42.53
CA GLU A 344 8.43 21.71 43.83
C GLU A 344 7.20 22.65 43.72
N LYS A 345 7.29 23.71 42.90
CA LYS A 345 6.15 24.61 42.66
C LYS A 345 5.05 24.03 41.77
N LYS A 346 5.29 22.93 41.06
CA LYS A 346 4.24 22.25 40.28
C LYS A 346 3.57 21.14 41.07
N GLU A 347 4.27 20.50 42.02
CA GLU A 347 3.64 19.57 42.96
C GLU A 347 2.74 20.29 43.97
N GLU A 348 3.16 21.41 44.58
CA GLU A 348 2.33 22.18 45.52
C GLU A 348 1.05 22.75 44.88
N VAL A 349 1.12 23.21 43.62
CA VAL A 349 -0.03 23.82 42.92
C VAL A 349 -1.03 22.76 42.41
N SER A 350 -0.60 21.50 42.24
CA SER A 350 -1.50 20.42 41.79
C SER A 350 -2.33 19.81 42.93
N GLU A 351 -1.79 19.76 44.15
CA GLU A 351 -2.51 19.22 45.32
C GLU A 351 -3.57 20.20 45.85
N GLU A 352 -3.30 21.51 45.87
CA GLU A 352 -4.28 22.52 46.30
C GLU A 352 -5.47 22.65 45.34
N GLN A 353 -5.24 22.55 44.02
CA GLN A 353 -6.31 22.63 43.02
C GLN A 353 -7.17 21.36 42.94
N LEU A 354 -6.62 20.19 43.28
CA LEU A 354 -7.37 18.94 43.39
C LEU A 354 -8.20 18.89 44.70
N ALA A 355 -7.69 19.47 45.78
CA ALA A 355 -8.41 19.59 47.05
C ALA A 355 -9.60 20.57 46.97
N GLU A 356 -9.43 21.74 46.33
CA GLU A 356 -10.53 22.69 46.09
C GLU A 356 -11.59 22.14 45.13
N GLY A 357 -11.18 21.37 44.11
CA GLY A 357 -12.11 20.73 43.15
C GLY A 357 -12.96 19.60 43.74
N LEU A 358 -12.43 18.84 44.71
CA LEU A 358 -13.17 17.78 45.40
C LEU A 358 -14.09 18.32 46.51
N ALA A 359 -13.70 19.42 47.18
CA ALA A 359 -14.54 20.09 48.19
C ALA A 359 -15.82 20.71 47.60
N ALA A 360 -15.77 21.18 46.35
CA ALA A 360 -16.94 21.70 45.63
C ALA A 360 -17.96 20.63 45.18
N LEU A 361 -17.63 19.33 45.31
CA LEU A 361 -18.45 18.22 44.80
C LEU A 361 -19.17 17.43 45.91
N PHE A 362 -18.83 17.66 47.18
CA PHE A 362 -19.43 17.00 48.35
C PHE A 362 -19.90 17.96 49.46
N GLY A 363 -19.89 19.27 49.22
CA GLY A 363 -20.43 20.31 50.11
C GLY A 363 -21.90 20.63 49.86
#